data_AF-Q4W9B0-F1
#
_entry.id   AF-Q4W9B0-F1
#
_cell.length_a   1.000
_cell.length_b   1.000
_cell.length_c   1.000
_cell.angle_alpha   90.00
_cell.angle_beta   90.00
_cell.angle_gamma   90.00
#
_symmetry.space_group_name_H-M   'P 1'
#
loop_
_entity.id
_entity.type
_entity.pdbx_description
1 polymer ?
#
loop_
_entity_poly.entity_id
_entity_poly.type
_entity_poly.pdbx_seq_one_letter_code
_entity_poly.pdbx_strand_id
1 'polypeptide(L)'
;MRFLFPLLAATAFTSAIPTATITKRDATAVVEAVNSIASQMVVLNNTVTSYDGGIQGTLTALKIEVESVKLSCDLRDAISTTQASANFTNAESLTVATAFINLQPQIFSTLNNIVAKKPKFDTGLLGIGSLAFLVKGDLQQQKDLSGQLGDAVAAKLAPLYAQLAPMINKQIADAFDKAIAAYS
;
A
#
# COMPACT_ATOMS: atom_id res chain seq x y z
N MET A 1 -2.73 -49.13 69.39
CA MET A 1 -2.02 -47.86 69.11
C MET A 1 -2.28 -47.49 67.66
N ARG A 2 -2.99 -46.38 67.42
CA ARG A 2 -3.16 -45.76 66.10
C ARG A 2 -1.90 -44.94 65.81
N PHE A 3 -1.28 -45.11 64.65
CA PHE A 3 -0.49 -44.04 64.02
C PHE A 3 -0.72 -44.07 62.51
N LEU A 4 -1.35 -42.99 62.05
CA LEU A 4 -1.46 -42.58 60.65
C LEU A 4 -0.05 -42.23 60.12
N PHE A 5 0.21 -42.51 58.84
CA PHE A 5 1.23 -41.78 58.07
C PHE A 5 0.61 -41.28 56.75
N PRO A 6 0.73 -39.98 56.43
CA PRO A 6 0.00 -39.34 55.35
C PRO A 6 0.72 -39.41 54.00
N LEU A 7 -0.10 -39.35 52.96
CA LEU A 7 0.18 -39.10 51.56
C LEU A 7 0.89 -37.75 51.37
N LEU A 8 1.99 -37.70 50.62
CA LEU A 8 2.55 -36.45 50.10
C LEU A 8 3.05 -36.66 48.66
N ALA A 9 2.17 -36.41 47.69
CA ALA A 9 2.53 -36.30 46.28
C ALA A 9 2.92 -34.86 45.99
N ALA A 10 4.21 -34.60 45.76
CA ALA A 10 4.72 -33.30 45.37
C ALA A 10 4.53 -33.09 43.86
N THR A 11 3.51 -32.33 43.47
CA THR A 11 3.35 -31.83 42.09
C THR A 11 4.26 -30.62 41.87
N ALA A 12 5.32 -30.79 41.09
CA ALA A 12 6.16 -29.69 40.64
C ALA A 12 5.43 -28.86 39.58
N PHE A 13 5.14 -27.60 39.87
CA PHE A 13 4.67 -26.63 38.88
C PHE A 13 5.86 -26.16 38.04
N THR A 14 5.98 -26.65 36.81
CA THR A 14 6.89 -26.08 35.81
C THR A 14 6.25 -24.83 35.21
N SER A 15 6.64 -23.65 35.69
CA SER A 15 6.28 -22.39 35.04
C SER A 15 7.09 -22.22 33.76
N ALA A 16 6.45 -22.29 32.59
CA ALA A 16 7.07 -21.92 31.33
C ALA A 16 7.34 -20.42 31.32
N ILE A 17 8.60 -20.01 31.14
CA ILE A 17 8.97 -18.61 30.94
C ILE A 17 8.55 -18.24 29.52
N PRO A 18 7.65 -17.27 29.30
CA PRO A 18 7.30 -16.83 27.96
C PRO A 18 8.56 -16.21 27.32
N THR A 19 9.03 -16.81 26.23
CA THR A 19 10.13 -16.25 25.44
C THR A 19 9.62 -14.98 24.78
N ALA A 20 10.10 -13.82 25.23
CA ALA A 20 9.80 -12.55 24.57
C ALA A 20 10.44 -12.56 23.17
N THR A 21 9.63 -12.80 22.13
CA THR A 21 10.07 -12.63 20.75
C THR A 21 10.27 -11.13 20.50
N ILE A 22 11.52 -10.69 20.36
CA ILE A 22 11.85 -9.34 19.91
C ILE A 22 11.45 -9.26 18.42
N THR A 23 10.27 -8.71 18.13
CA THR A 23 9.88 -8.40 16.75
C THR A 23 10.73 -7.22 16.27
N LYS A 24 11.43 -7.38 15.14
CA LYS A 24 12.26 -6.33 14.55
C LYS A 24 11.39 -5.12 14.15
N ARG A 25 11.83 -3.90 14.51
CA ARG A 25 11.30 -2.66 13.90
C ARG A 25 11.98 -2.50 12.54
N ASP A 26 11.22 -2.56 11.45
CA ASP A 26 11.77 -2.50 10.10
C ASP A 26 11.32 -1.24 9.35
N ALA A 27 11.41 -0.09 10.02
CA ALA A 27 11.06 1.20 9.44
C ALA A 27 11.85 1.50 8.16
N THR A 28 13.12 1.08 8.10
CA THR A 28 13.95 1.18 6.88
C THR A 28 13.34 0.38 5.73
N ALA A 29 12.97 -0.88 5.95
CA ALA A 29 12.34 -1.70 4.91
C ALA A 29 10.99 -1.13 4.45
N VAL A 30 10.21 -0.55 5.37
CA VAL A 30 8.96 0.15 5.00
C VAL A 30 9.24 1.38 4.15
N VAL A 31 10.25 2.19 4.50
CA VAL A 31 10.65 3.35 3.69
C VAL A 31 11.16 2.93 2.31
N GLU A 32 11.93 1.85 2.22
CA GLU A 32 12.40 1.29 0.95
C GLU A 32 11.22 0.84 0.08
N ALA A 33 10.25 0.12 0.65
CA ALA A 33 9.04 -0.30 -0.07
C ALA A 33 8.22 0.92 -0.58
N VAL A 34 8.08 1.97 0.23
CA VAL A 34 7.43 3.23 -0.18
C VAL A 34 8.19 3.92 -1.31
N ASN A 35 9.52 3.90 -1.28
CA ASN A 35 10.35 4.45 -2.35
C ASN A 35 10.25 3.63 -3.66
N SER A 36 10.07 2.32 -3.57
CA SER A 36 9.77 1.46 -4.72
C SER A 36 8.43 1.83 -5.35
N ILE A 37 7.38 2.01 -4.52
CA ILE A 37 6.07 2.51 -4.98
C ILE A 37 6.23 3.88 -5.66
N ALA A 38 6.94 4.82 -5.04
CA ALA A 38 7.21 6.15 -5.60
C ALA A 38 7.87 6.07 -6.99
N SER A 39 8.87 5.20 -7.13
CA SER A 39 9.57 4.99 -8.40
C SER A 39 8.65 4.38 -9.46
N GLN A 40 7.85 3.38 -9.07
CA GLN A 40 6.89 2.73 -9.96
C GLN A 40 5.79 3.70 -10.42
N MET A 41 5.34 4.60 -9.54
CA MET A 41 4.39 5.67 -9.88
C MET A 41 4.96 6.63 -10.92
N VAL A 42 6.24 7.01 -10.83
CA VAL A 42 6.89 7.85 -11.86
C VAL A 42 6.93 7.13 -13.21
N VAL A 43 7.29 5.85 -13.21
CA VAL A 43 7.32 5.03 -14.44
C VAL A 43 5.92 4.97 -15.07
N LEU A 44 4.91 4.60 -14.28
CA LEU A 44 3.52 4.54 -14.73
C LEU A 44 3.04 5.89 -15.28
N ASN A 45 3.32 6.98 -14.56
CA ASN A 45 2.92 8.32 -14.96
C ASN A 45 3.53 8.75 -16.30
N ASN A 46 4.81 8.43 -16.51
CA ASN A 46 5.50 8.72 -17.76
C ASN A 46 4.88 7.92 -18.92
N THR A 47 4.60 6.63 -18.71
CA THR A 47 3.97 5.79 -19.73
C THR A 47 2.55 6.28 -20.06
N VAL A 48 1.73 6.59 -19.04
CA VAL A 48 0.39 7.20 -19.22
C VAL A 48 0.47 8.51 -19.98
N THR A 49 1.42 9.38 -19.63
CA THR A 49 1.58 10.68 -20.32
C THR A 49 1.94 10.50 -21.79
N SER A 50 2.75 9.48 -22.12
CA SER A 50 3.11 9.14 -23.50
C SER A 50 2.02 8.40 -24.29
N TYR A 51 0.90 8.04 -23.65
CA TYR A 51 -0.14 7.25 -24.30
C TYR A 51 -0.99 8.07 -25.27
N ASP A 52 -1.01 7.65 -26.54
CA ASP A 52 -1.69 8.38 -27.61
C ASP A 52 -3.02 7.76 -28.08
N GLY A 53 -3.42 6.62 -27.50
CA GLY A 53 -4.62 5.87 -27.89
C GLY A 53 -4.49 5.22 -29.27
N GLY A 54 -5.60 4.70 -29.80
CA GLY A 54 -5.62 4.09 -31.12
C GLY A 54 -4.86 2.77 -31.23
N ILE A 55 -4.75 2.24 -32.45
CA ILE A 55 -3.99 1.00 -32.75
C ILE A 55 -2.53 1.14 -32.31
N GLN A 56 -1.90 2.27 -32.63
CA GLN A 56 -0.49 2.52 -32.32
C GLN A 56 -0.22 2.59 -30.81
N GLY A 57 -1.21 2.99 -30.02
CA GLY A 57 -1.13 3.03 -28.56
C GLY A 57 -1.32 1.68 -27.88
N THR A 58 -1.71 0.62 -28.60
CA THR A 58 -2.05 -0.69 -27.98
C THR A 58 -0.90 -1.26 -27.16
N LEU A 59 0.34 -1.17 -27.64
CA LEU A 59 1.51 -1.64 -26.90
C LEU A 59 1.78 -0.79 -25.65
N THR A 60 1.56 0.52 -25.73
CA THR A 60 1.66 1.43 -24.58
C THR A 60 0.57 1.14 -23.56
N ALA A 61 -0.66 0.82 -23.99
CA ALA A 61 -1.75 0.41 -23.10
C ALA A 61 -1.42 -0.90 -22.36
N LEU A 62 -0.87 -1.90 -23.06
CA LEU A 62 -0.40 -3.13 -22.42
C LEU A 62 0.74 -2.86 -21.42
N LYS A 63 1.64 -1.93 -21.75
CA LYS A 63 2.71 -1.53 -20.83
C LYS A 63 2.15 -0.84 -19.56
N ILE A 64 1.13 0.01 -19.71
CA ILE A 64 0.42 0.64 -18.58
C ILE A 64 -0.19 -0.43 -17.67
N GLU A 65 -0.87 -1.43 -18.25
CA GLU A 65 -1.43 -2.56 -17.50
C GLU A 65 -0.33 -3.31 -16.71
N VAL A 66 0.79 -3.65 -17.34
CA VAL A 66 1.91 -4.33 -16.67
C VAL A 66 2.46 -3.48 -15.51
N GLU A 67 2.60 -2.17 -15.71
CA GLU A 67 3.08 -1.24 -14.69
C GLU A 67 2.07 -1.06 -13.54
N SER A 68 0.77 -1.16 -13.84
CA SER A 68 -0.34 -1.14 -12.88
C SER A 68 -0.40 -2.40 -12.02
N VAL A 69 -0.20 -3.57 -12.63
CA VAL A 69 -0.06 -4.85 -11.91
C VAL A 69 1.17 -4.82 -11.00
N LYS A 70 2.31 -4.32 -11.50
CA LYS A 70 3.53 -4.19 -10.70
C LYS A 70 3.33 -3.25 -9.50
N LEU A 71 2.69 -2.10 -9.69
CA LEU A 71 2.34 -1.20 -8.58
C LEU A 71 1.48 -1.91 -7.53
N SER A 72 0.52 -2.75 -7.97
CA SER A 72 -0.31 -3.53 -7.06
C SER A 72 0.49 -4.60 -6.29
N CYS A 73 1.53 -5.16 -6.88
CA CYS A 73 2.48 -6.03 -6.17
C CYS A 73 3.30 -5.24 -5.15
N ASP A 74 3.88 -4.10 -5.55
CA ASP A 74 4.70 -3.26 -4.66
C ASP A 74 3.88 -2.78 -3.44
N LEU A 75 2.59 -2.46 -3.63
CA LEU A 75 1.67 -2.15 -2.54
C LEU A 75 1.45 -3.32 -1.58
N ARG A 76 1.26 -4.55 -2.10
CA ARG A 76 1.09 -5.76 -1.26
C ARG A 76 2.35 -6.08 -0.47
N ASP A 77 3.51 -5.92 -1.10
CA ASP A 77 4.81 -6.15 -0.44
C ASP A 77 5.06 -5.11 0.67
N ALA A 78 4.70 -3.84 0.43
CA ALA A 78 4.75 -2.79 1.44
C ALA A 78 3.80 -3.07 2.62
N ILE A 79 2.58 -3.55 2.35
CA ILE A 79 1.61 -3.94 3.38
C ILE A 79 2.21 -5.06 4.24
N SER A 80 2.70 -6.14 3.60
CA SER A 80 3.29 -7.29 4.28
C SER A 80 4.48 -6.87 5.16
N THR A 81 5.40 -6.08 4.62
CA THR A 81 6.58 -5.54 5.32
C THR A 81 6.17 -4.70 6.54
N THR A 82 5.17 -3.85 6.37
CA THR A 82 4.65 -2.99 7.45
C THR A 82 3.99 -3.82 8.55
N GLN A 83 3.13 -4.78 8.18
CA GLN A 83 2.43 -5.63 9.14
C GLN A 83 3.39 -6.47 9.98
N ALA A 84 4.46 -6.99 9.36
CA ALA A 84 5.52 -7.75 10.01
C ALA A 84 6.41 -6.91 10.94
N SER A 85 6.44 -5.59 10.76
CA SER A 85 7.24 -4.68 11.59
C SER A 85 6.66 -4.50 12.99
N ALA A 86 7.52 -4.31 14.00
CA ALA A 86 7.09 -3.79 15.30
C ALA A 86 6.70 -2.30 15.21
N ASN A 87 6.01 -1.79 16.24
CA ASN A 87 5.65 -0.37 16.32
C ASN A 87 6.89 0.51 16.30
N PHE A 88 6.82 1.60 15.54
CA PHE A 88 7.91 2.53 15.32
C PHE A 88 8.10 3.47 16.51
N THR A 89 9.34 3.84 16.76
CA THR A 89 9.70 4.97 17.62
C THR A 89 9.27 6.29 16.99
N ASN A 90 9.35 7.40 17.74
CA ASN A 90 9.06 8.74 17.18
C ASN A 90 9.98 9.08 16.00
N ALA A 91 11.27 8.76 16.08
CA ALA A 91 12.22 9.05 15.00
C ALA A 91 11.93 8.22 13.74
N GLU A 92 11.69 6.91 13.90
CA GLU A 92 11.29 6.05 12.79
C GLU A 92 9.94 6.48 12.18
N SER A 93 8.98 6.88 13.03
CA SER A 93 7.68 7.37 12.58
C SER A 93 7.79 8.66 11.77
N LEU A 94 8.70 9.57 12.15
CA LEU A 94 8.99 10.75 11.35
C LEU A 94 9.50 10.37 9.97
N THR A 95 10.48 9.46 9.89
CA THR A 95 11.05 9.02 8.60
C THR A 95 9.99 8.37 7.70
N VAL A 96 9.19 7.46 8.26
CA VAL A 96 8.09 6.80 7.53
C VAL A 96 7.06 7.83 7.07
N ALA A 97 6.61 8.72 7.95
CA ALA A 97 5.64 9.76 7.61
C ALA A 97 6.16 10.70 6.49
N THR A 98 7.42 11.10 6.54
CA THR A 98 8.06 11.91 5.48
C THR A 98 8.05 11.18 4.14
N ALA A 99 8.33 9.87 4.11
CA ALA A 99 8.28 9.10 2.87
C ALA A 99 6.87 9.12 2.23
N PHE A 100 5.81 8.96 3.04
CA PHE A 100 4.42 9.05 2.56
C PHE A 100 4.03 10.45 2.08
N ILE A 101 4.47 11.50 2.79
CA ILE A 101 4.23 12.89 2.37
C ILE A 101 4.89 13.16 1.01
N ASN A 102 6.09 12.65 0.78
CA ASN A 102 6.80 12.82 -0.49
C ASN A 102 6.19 11.99 -1.63
N LEU A 103 5.53 10.86 -1.34
CA LEU A 103 4.82 10.04 -2.32
C LEU A 103 3.51 10.71 -2.79
N GLN A 104 2.83 11.45 -1.91
CA GLN A 104 1.50 12.00 -2.20
C GLN A 104 1.41 12.83 -3.50
N PRO A 105 2.32 13.77 -3.81
CA PRO A 105 2.28 14.52 -5.07
C PRO A 105 2.37 13.63 -6.32
N GLN A 106 3.11 12.52 -6.25
CA GLN A 106 3.25 11.58 -7.36
C GLN A 106 1.95 10.81 -7.60
N ILE A 107 1.25 10.42 -6.53
CA ILE A 107 -0.09 9.83 -6.62
C ILE A 107 -1.03 10.80 -7.35
N PHE A 108 -1.10 12.05 -6.89
CA PHE A 108 -2.00 13.03 -7.48
C PHE A 108 -1.68 13.33 -8.94
N SER A 109 -0.39 13.49 -9.28
CA SER A 109 0.01 13.71 -10.68
C SER A 109 -0.38 12.54 -11.57
N THR A 110 -0.14 11.30 -11.13
CA THR A 110 -0.43 10.09 -11.90
C THR A 110 -1.93 9.95 -12.14
N LEU A 111 -2.75 10.07 -11.09
CA LEU A 111 -4.20 9.99 -11.19
C LEU A 111 -4.78 11.08 -12.09
N ASN A 112 -4.30 12.32 -11.98
CA ASN A 112 -4.73 13.41 -12.84
C ASN A 112 -4.38 13.15 -14.32
N ASN A 113 -3.19 12.61 -14.60
CA ASN A 113 -2.79 12.26 -15.97
C ASN A 113 -3.59 11.09 -16.53
N ILE A 114 -3.92 10.09 -15.69
CA ILE A 114 -4.85 9.02 -16.07
C ILE A 114 -6.21 9.62 -16.45
N VAL A 115 -6.77 10.52 -15.66
CA VAL A 115 -8.04 11.20 -15.98
C VAL A 115 -7.93 12.00 -17.29
N ALA A 116 -6.87 12.78 -17.47
CA ALA A 116 -6.66 13.58 -18.68
C ALA A 116 -6.56 12.70 -19.95
N LYS A 117 -6.08 11.47 -19.82
CA LYS A 117 -5.95 10.51 -20.92
C LYS A 117 -7.21 9.69 -21.19
N LYS A 118 -8.31 9.91 -20.45
CA LYS A 118 -9.56 9.17 -20.65
C LYS A 118 -10.02 9.08 -22.12
N PRO A 119 -10.03 10.16 -22.93
CA PRO A 119 -10.44 10.06 -24.34
C PRO A 119 -9.56 9.10 -25.17
N LYS A 120 -8.29 8.92 -24.78
CA LYS A 120 -7.37 7.98 -25.42
C LYS A 120 -7.65 6.54 -24.99
N PHE A 121 -7.97 6.32 -23.73
CA PHE A 121 -8.37 4.99 -23.24
C PHE A 121 -9.74 4.56 -23.80
N ASP A 122 -10.65 5.49 -24.04
CA ASP A 122 -11.97 5.19 -24.65
C ASP A 122 -11.86 4.61 -26.07
N THR A 123 -10.72 4.80 -26.74
CA THR A 123 -10.41 4.26 -28.08
C THR A 123 -9.18 3.35 -28.05
N GLY A 124 -8.79 2.88 -26.87
CA GLY A 124 -7.50 2.23 -26.66
C GLY A 124 -7.40 0.78 -27.13
N LEU A 125 -8.51 0.07 -27.22
CA LEU A 125 -8.54 -1.33 -27.66
C LEU A 125 -8.51 -1.37 -29.18
N LEU A 126 -7.31 -1.49 -29.74
CA LEU A 126 -7.08 -1.53 -31.19
C LEU A 126 -7.71 -0.35 -31.95
N GLY A 127 -7.88 0.82 -31.31
CA GLY A 127 -8.53 1.98 -31.93
C GLY A 127 -10.05 1.92 -32.04
N ILE A 128 -10.68 0.81 -31.65
CA ILE A 128 -12.11 0.55 -31.91
C ILE A 128 -12.93 0.29 -30.64
N GLY A 129 -12.28 0.06 -29.50
CA GLY A 129 -12.95 -0.21 -28.23
C GLY A 129 -12.34 0.54 -27.06
N SER A 130 -13.12 0.62 -25.98
CA SER A 130 -12.72 1.31 -24.76
C SER A 130 -11.99 0.36 -23.80
N LEU A 131 -10.90 0.87 -23.21
CA LEU A 131 -10.18 0.27 -22.09
C LEU A 131 -10.66 0.83 -20.74
N ALA A 132 -11.72 1.65 -20.72
CA ALA A 132 -12.16 2.33 -19.51
C ALA A 132 -12.51 1.38 -18.37
N PHE A 133 -13.07 0.21 -18.68
CA PHE A 133 -13.39 -0.80 -17.67
C PHE A 133 -12.14 -1.38 -16.99
N LEU A 134 -11.04 -1.57 -17.73
CA LEU A 134 -9.77 -2.06 -17.18
C LEU A 134 -9.16 -0.99 -16.28
N VAL A 135 -9.05 0.24 -16.78
CA VAL A 135 -8.52 1.38 -16.01
C VAL A 135 -9.33 1.57 -14.72
N LYS A 136 -10.66 1.47 -14.79
CA LYS A 136 -11.52 1.53 -13.60
C LYS A 136 -11.23 0.41 -12.61
N GLY A 137 -11.09 -0.82 -13.08
CA GLY A 137 -10.78 -1.99 -12.23
C GLY A 137 -9.44 -1.83 -11.50
N ASP A 138 -8.42 -1.37 -12.22
CA ASP A 138 -7.10 -1.08 -11.67
C ASP A 138 -7.14 0.01 -10.60
N LEU A 139 -7.81 1.12 -10.89
CA LEU A 139 -7.96 2.23 -9.95
C LEU A 139 -8.68 1.79 -8.67
N GLN A 140 -9.70 0.94 -8.77
CA GLN A 140 -10.40 0.37 -7.62
C GLN A 140 -9.48 -0.53 -6.79
N GLN A 141 -8.77 -1.46 -7.44
CA GLN A 141 -7.81 -2.33 -6.76
C GLN A 141 -6.71 -1.53 -6.05
N GLN A 142 -6.12 -0.54 -6.74
CA GLN A 142 -5.04 0.28 -6.19
C GLN A 142 -5.52 1.19 -5.07
N LYS A 143 -6.77 1.70 -5.13
CA LYS A 143 -7.39 2.44 -4.02
C LYS A 143 -7.48 1.55 -2.78
N ASP A 144 -7.99 0.33 -2.92
CA ASP A 144 -8.18 -0.60 -1.80
C ASP A 144 -6.84 -1.01 -1.17
N LEU A 145 -5.82 -1.28 -2.00
CA LEU A 145 -4.47 -1.59 -1.53
C LEU A 145 -3.81 -0.39 -0.86
N SER A 146 -3.97 0.81 -1.42
CA SER A 146 -3.43 2.06 -0.83
C SER A 146 -4.05 2.34 0.54
N GLY A 147 -5.37 2.12 0.67
CA GLY A 147 -6.07 2.23 1.95
C GLY A 147 -5.53 1.24 2.99
N GLN A 148 -5.39 -0.03 2.61
CA GLN A 148 -4.81 -1.07 3.49
C GLN A 148 -3.38 -0.74 3.92
N LEU A 149 -2.54 -0.22 3.02
CA LEU A 149 -1.19 0.22 3.36
C LEU A 149 -1.23 1.40 4.33
N GLY A 150 -2.06 2.40 4.07
CA GLY A 150 -2.24 3.57 4.93
C GLY A 150 -2.67 3.18 6.35
N ASP A 151 -3.61 2.25 6.47
CA ASP A 151 -4.09 1.75 7.77
C ASP A 151 -3.02 0.93 8.49
N ALA A 152 -2.31 0.05 7.77
CA ALA A 152 -1.22 -0.75 8.33
C ALA A 152 -0.11 0.15 8.87
N VAL A 153 0.27 1.20 8.14
CA VAL A 153 1.31 2.15 8.59
C VAL A 153 0.81 2.96 9.79
N ALA A 154 -0.43 3.48 9.73
CA ALA A 154 -1.01 4.24 10.85
C ALA A 154 -0.99 3.43 12.17
N ALA A 155 -1.24 2.12 12.10
CA ALA A 155 -1.20 1.23 13.26
C ALA A 155 0.21 1.02 13.85
N LYS A 156 1.28 1.25 13.06
CA LYS A 156 2.68 1.10 13.52
C LYS A 156 3.31 2.42 13.95
N LEU A 157 2.76 3.56 13.53
CA LEU A 157 3.29 4.88 13.85
C LEU A 157 3.13 5.21 15.35
N ALA A 158 4.04 6.04 15.86
CA ALA A 158 3.91 6.65 17.17
C ALA A 158 2.71 7.62 17.21
N PRO A 159 2.09 7.86 18.38
CA PRO A 159 0.77 8.48 18.49
C PRO A 159 0.61 9.83 17.77
N LEU A 160 1.63 10.69 17.82
CA LEU A 160 1.59 12.01 17.17
C LEU A 160 1.40 11.90 15.65
N TYR A 161 2.05 10.91 15.01
CA TYR A 161 2.02 10.71 13.57
C TYR A 161 0.77 9.93 13.15
N ALA A 162 0.36 8.95 13.96
CA ALA A 162 -0.86 8.18 13.72
C ALA A 162 -2.12 9.08 13.66
N GLN A 163 -2.15 10.17 14.43
CA GLN A 163 -3.26 11.14 14.40
C GLN A 163 -3.38 11.91 13.07
N LEU A 164 -2.29 12.04 12.32
CA LEU A 164 -2.29 12.75 11.03
C LEU A 164 -2.65 11.82 9.86
N ALA A 165 -2.42 10.51 9.99
CA ALA A 165 -2.62 9.53 8.93
C ALA A 165 -4.04 9.53 8.32
N PRO A 166 -5.14 9.64 9.08
CA PRO A 166 -6.50 9.66 8.52
C PRO A 166 -6.72 10.77 7.50
N MET A 167 -6.13 11.95 7.72
CA MET A 167 -6.27 13.08 6.79
C MET A 167 -5.58 12.78 5.45
N ILE A 168 -4.35 12.26 5.50
CA ILE A 168 -3.57 11.93 4.29
C ILE A 168 -4.25 10.78 3.52
N ASN A 169 -4.65 9.72 4.22
CA ASN A 169 -5.36 8.58 3.63
C ASN A 169 -6.65 9.03 2.95
N LYS A 170 -7.42 9.93 3.58
CA LYS A 170 -8.63 10.49 2.99
C LYS A 170 -8.34 11.26 1.70
N GLN A 171 -7.32 12.12 1.68
CA GLN A 171 -6.98 12.89 0.48
C GLN A 171 -6.58 11.98 -0.69
N ILE A 172 -5.85 10.89 -0.42
CA ILE A 172 -5.50 9.87 -1.43
C ILE A 172 -6.75 9.14 -1.91
N ALA A 173 -7.60 8.67 -0.99
CA ALA A 173 -8.85 7.99 -1.34
C ALA A 173 -9.78 8.87 -2.19
N ASP A 174 -9.93 10.14 -1.83
CA ASP A 174 -10.74 11.11 -2.59
C ASP A 174 -10.17 11.36 -4.00
N ALA A 175 -8.84 11.32 -4.16
CA ALA A 175 -8.20 11.44 -5.48
C ALA A 175 -8.46 10.20 -6.35
N PHE A 176 -8.37 9.00 -5.77
CA PHE A 176 -8.77 7.76 -6.46
C PHE A 176 -10.26 7.79 -6.85
N ASP A 177 -11.15 8.24 -5.94
CA ASP A 177 -12.58 8.32 -6.23
C ASP A 177 -12.89 9.25 -7.40
N LYS A 178 -12.21 10.40 -7.48
CA LYS A 178 -12.31 11.29 -8.66
C LYS A 178 -11.86 10.60 -9.94
N ALA A 179 -10.76 9.86 -9.90
CA ALA A 179 -10.26 9.13 -11.06
C ALA A 179 -11.23 8.01 -11.48
N ILE A 180 -11.71 7.20 -10.53
CA ILE A 180 -12.70 6.13 -10.78
C ILE A 180 -13.99 6.70 -11.37
N ALA A 181 -14.47 7.83 -10.83
CA ALA A 181 -15.66 8.50 -11.34
C ALA A 181 -15.48 8.98 -12.80
N ALA A 182 -14.29 9.43 -13.17
CA ALA A 182 -14.00 9.80 -14.55
C ALA A 182 -14.10 8.62 -15.52
N TYR A 183 -13.90 7.37 -15.06
CA TYR A 183 -13.98 6.15 -15.88
C TYR A 183 -15.27 5.34 -15.69
N SER A 184 -16.27 5.91 -14.98
CA SER A 184 -17.54 5.26 -14.68
C SER A 184 -18.64 5.56 -15.69
#